data_AF-A0A426YWR5-F1
#
_entry.id   AF-A0A426YWR5-F1
#
_cell.length_a   1.000
_cell.length_b   1.000
_cell.length_c   1.000
_cell.angle_alpha   90.00
_cell.angle_beta   90.00
_cell.angle_gamma   90.00
#
_symmetry.space_group_name_H-M   'P 1'
#
loop_
_entity.id
_entity.type
_entity.pdbx_description
1 polymer ?
#
loop_
_entity_poly.entity_id
_entity_poly.type
_entity_poly.pdbx_seq_one_letter_code
_entity_poly.pdbx_strand_id
1 'polypeptide(L)' 'MVKVRELFRDTESTEFVIVTIPTDQMRALEMIQNDAELMGLKLIQAPLVDVEIRGVPALRFMGDIVWK' A
#
# COMPACT_ATOMS: atom_id res chain seq x y z
N MET A 1 0.63 -21.12 -31.26
CA MET A 1 1.86 -20.40 -30.88
C MET A 1 1.44 -18.98 -30.51
N VAL A 2 1.19 -18.73 -29.23
CA VAL A 2 0.78 -17.41 -28.72
C VAL A 2 1.91 -16.42 -28.99
N LYS A 3 1.60 -15.22 -29.49
CA LYS A 3 2.65 -14.24 -29.79
C LYS A 3 3.29 -13.83 -28.46
N VAL A 4 4.62 -13.81 -28.39
CA VAL A 4 5.37 -13.38 -27.18
C VAL A 4 4.93 -11.99 -26.69
N ARG A 5 4.37 -11.16 -27.57
CA ARG A 5 3.77 -9.86 -27.22
C ARG A 5 2.46 -9.92 -26.42
N GLU A 6 1.68 -10.98 -26.58
CA GLU A 6 0.46 -11.22 -25.81
C GLU A 6 0.78 -11.74 -24.40
N LEU A 7 2.04 -12.11 -24.15
CA LEU A 7 2.57 -12.40 -22.81
C LEU A 7 2.99 -11.11 -22.05
N PHE A 8 3.01 -9.96 -22.73
CA PHE A 8 3.45 -8.69 -22.14
C PHE A 8 2.27 -7.85 -21.63
N ARG A 9 2.34 -7.58 -20.32
CA ARG A 9 1.74 -6.50 -19.50
C ARG A 9 0.61 -5.71 -20.12
N ASP A 10 -0.53 -5.78 -19.45
CA ASP A 10 -1.62 -4.83 -19.55
C ASP A 10 -1.13 -3.41 -19.15
N THR A 11 -1.07 -2.51 -20.13
CA THR A 11 -0.67 -1.11 -19.94
C THR A 11 -1.63 -0.37 -19.02
N GLU A 12 -2.94 -0.61 -19.14
CA GLU A 12 -3.95 0.05 -18.31
C GLU A 12 -3.80 -0.39 -16.84
N SER A 13 -3.63 -1.70 -16.61
CA SER A 13 -3.35 -2.22 -15.27
C SER A 13 -2.03 -1.66 -14.71
N THR A 14 -1.00 -1.52 -15.55
CA THR A 14 0.30 -0.98 -15.14
C THR A 14 0.19 0.50 -14.73
N GLU A 15 -0.49 1.32 -15.53
CA GLU A 15 -0.73 2.73 -15.22
C GLU A 15 -1.56 2.89 -13.94
N PHE A 16 -2.61 2.09 -13.79
CA PHE A 16 -3.45 2.10 -12.61
C PHE A 16 -2.66 1.76 -11.32
N VAL A 17 -1.87 0.68 -11.35
CA VAL A 17 -1.13 0.20 -10.17
C VAL A 17 0.06 1.10 -9.82
N ILE A 18 0.75 1.68 -10.81
CA ILE A 18 1.98 2.46 -10.58
C ILE A 18 1.70 3.94 -10.37
N VAL A 19 0.64 4.49 -10.98
CA VAL A 19 0.36 5.93 -10.95
C VAL A 19 -0.89 6.22 -10.13
N THR A 20 -2.04 5.64 -10.49
CA THR A 20 -3.32 6.00 -9.87
C THR A 20 -3.37 5.63 -8.39
N ILE A 21 -3.07 4.37 -8.04
CA ILE A 21 -3.13 3.92 -6.64
C ILE A 21 -2.19 4.74 -5.73
N PRO A 22 -0.89 4.94 -6.06
CA PRO A 22 -0.01 5.72 -5.18
C PRO A 22 -0.42 7.18 -5.08
N THR A 23 -0.92 7.79 -6.16
CA THR A 23 -1.39 9.18 -6.16
C THR A 23 -2.58 9.36 -5.22
N ASP A 24 -3.56 8.46 -5.29
CA ASP A 24 -4.73 8.52 -4.42
C ASP A 24 -4.38 8.27 -2.95
N GLN A 25 -3.45 7.34 -2.68
CA GLN A 25 -2.94 7.10 -1.32
C GLN A 25 -2.23 8.33 -0.75
N MET A 26 -1.38 9.00 -1.54
CA MET A 26 -0.71 10.23 -1.12
C MET A 26 -1.71 11.34 -0.80
N ARG A 27 -2.71 11.54 -1.66
CA ARG A 27 -3.78 12.52 -1.43
C ARG A 27 -4.57 12.24 -0.15
N ALA A 28 -4.91 10.98 0.12
CA ALA A 28 -5.62 10.61 1.35
C ALA A 28 -4.77 10.86 2.61
N LEU A 29 -3.46 10.61 2.54
CA LEU A 29 -2.53 10.90 3.63
C LEU A 29 -2.42 12.41 3.90
N GLU A 30 -2.34 13.22 2.86
CA GLU A 30 -2.35 14.69 3.00
C GLU A 30 -3.64 15.18 3.67
N MET A 31 -4.79 14.62 3.31
CA MET A 31 -6.06 14.97 3.96
C MET A 31 -6.03 14.65 5.46
N ILE A 32 -5.54 13.47 5.86
CA ILE A 32 -5.44 13.07 7.27
C ILE A 32 -4.47 13.97 8.05
N GLN A 33 -3.33 14.33 7.45
CA GLN A 33 -2.31 15.15 8.10
C GLN A 33 -2.75 16.60 8.34
N ASN A 34 -3.60 17.13 7.45
CA ASN A 34 -4.08 18.52 7.53
C ASN A 34 -5.44 18.64 8.25
N ASP A 35 -6.02 17.53 8.70
CA ASP A 35 -7.26 17.54 9.44
C ASP A 35 -7.05 18.06 10.88
N ALA A 36 -7.80 19.10 11.25
CA ALA A 36 -7.66 19.78 12.53
C ALA A 36 -8.04 18.91 13.75
N GLU A 37 -8.88 17.90 13.57
CA GLU A 37 -9.29 16.96 14.62
C GLU A 37 -8.27 15.83 14.77
N LEU A 38 -7.57 15.47 13.69
CA LEU A 38 -6.60 14.37 13.67
C LEU A 38 -5.16 14.80 13.93
N MET A 39 -4.82 16.09 13.79
CA MET A 39 -3.44 16.60 13.92
C MET A 39 -2.78 16.31 15.28
N GLY A 40 -3.57 16.08 16.33
CA GLY A 40 -3.07 15.73 17.67
C GLY A 40 -2.76 14.23 17.86
N LEU A 41 -3.11 13.38 16.90
CA LEU A 41 -2.93 11.93 16.97
C LEU A 41 -1.60 11.49 16.36
N LYS A 42 -1.03 10.38 16.87
CA LYS A 42 0.16 9.76 16.27
C LYS A 42 -0.27 9.04 14.97
N LEU A 43 0.20 9.53 13.83
CA LEU A 43 0.08 8.83 12.56
C LEU A 43 1.06 7.65 12.51
N ILE A 44 0.55 6.44 12.23
CA ILE A 44 1.35 5.23 12.04
C ILE A 44 1.07 4.69 10.63
N GLN A 45 2.13 4.50 9.85
CA GLN A 45 2.06 3.94 8.50
C GLN A 45 2.60 2.52 8.51
N ALA A 46 1.85 1.59 7.91
CA ALA A 46 2.26 0.20 7.73
C ALA A 46 2.55 -0.06 6.25
N PRO A 47 3.52 -0.94 5.92
CA PRO A 47 3.77 -1.31 4.54
C PRO A 47 2.68 -2.22 3.99
N LEU A 48 2.56 -2.25 2.66
CA LEU A 48 1.79 -3.29 1.98
C LEU A 48 2.46 -4.66 2.21
N VAL A 49 1.64 -5.66 2.54
CA VAL A 49 2.08 -7.06 2.63
C VAL A 49 1.42 -7.83 1.49
N ASP A 50 2.22 -8.57 0.74
CA ASP A 50 1.84 -9.29 -0.48
C ASP A 50 1.24 -10.68 -0.21
N VAL A 51 1.24 -11.11 1.04
CA VAL A 51 0.68 -12.38 1.50
C VAL A 51 -0.15 -12.20 2.78
N GLU A 52 -1.06 -13.13 3.02
CA GLU A 52 -1.86 -13.10 4.25
C GLU A 52 -0.99 -13.40 5.48
N ILE A 53 -1.07 -12.51 6.47
CA ILE A 53 -0.34 -12.64 7.74
C ILE A 53 -1.08 -13.64 8.63
N ARG A 54 -0.57 -14.88 8.71
CA ARG A 54 -1.17 -15.95 9.51
C ARG A 54 -0.22 -16.51 10.57
N GLY A 55 -0.79 -16.82 11.73
CA GLY A 55 -0.08 -17.42 12.85
C GLY A 55 0.71 -16.41 13.70
N VAL A 56 1.04 -16.84 14.91
CA VAL A 56 1.70 -15.98 15.92
C VAL A 56 3.03 -15.38 15.43
N PRO A 57 3.94 -16.14 14.76
CA PRO A 57 5.20 -15.56 14.28
C PRO A 57 5.01 -14.42 13.28
N ALA A 58 4.06 -14.55 12.36
CA ALA A 58 3.78 -13.54 11.34
C ALA A 58 3.16 -12.28 11.97
N LEU A 59 2.27 -12.45 12.95
CA LEU A 59 1.70 -11.33 13.71
C LEU A 59 2.78 -10.59 14.52
N ARG A 60 3.74 -11.32 15.11
CA ARG A 60 4.87 -10.71 15.82
C ARG A 60 5.76 -9.90 14.87
N PHE A 61 6.08 -10.46 13.71
CA PHE A 61 6.84 -9.75 12.67
C PHE A 61 6.14 -8.46 12.22
N MET A 62 4.83 -8.52 11.98
CA MET A 62 4.04 -7.33 11.65
C MET A 62 4.05 -6.30 12.79
N GLY A 63 3.93 -6.78 14.04
CA GLY A 63 4.07 -5.99 15.25
C GLY A 63 5.39 -5.21 15.29
N ASP A 64 6.50 -5.92 15.06
CA ASP A 64 7.84 -5.35 15.06
C ASP A 64 8.07 -4.37 13.90
N ILE A 65 7.30 -4.44 12.81
CA ILE A 65 7.39 -3.49 11.70
C ILE A 65 6.64 -2.19 12.00
N VAL A 66 5.41 -2.29 12.50
CA VAL A 66 4.48 -1.16 12.57
C VAL A 66 4.64 -0.35 13.86
N TRP A 67 5.00 -0.99 14.98
CA TRP A 67 5.02 -0.35 16.31
C TRP A 67 6.43 0.03 16.82
N LYS A 68 7.41 0.24 15.94
CA LYS A 68 8.72 0.78 16.35
C LYS A 68 8.64 2.20 16.94
#